data_AF-A0A960KW93-F1
#
_entry.id   AF-A0A960KW93-F1
#
_cell.length_a   1.000
_cell.length_b   1.000
_cell.length_c   1.000
_cell.angle_alpha   90.00
_cell.angle_beta   90.00
_cell.angle_gamma   90.00
#
_symmetry.space_group_name_H-M   'P 1'
#
loop_
_entity.id
_entity.type
_entity.pdbx_description
1 polymer ?
#
loop_
_entity_poly.entity_id
_entity_poly.type
_entity_poly.pdbx_seq_one_letter_code
_entity_poly.pdbx_strand_id
1 'polypeptide(L)'
;MKMVLLVGLASCLASLLAQDYVLAFAGKDSNSPDEFSFVALNDIPMGSQIYFTNLDWDNSMGQFTGTKGTLLFQAAATITRGTVVQVSETTNDNFTVTGATGSATLVGLTSWSALGADPHYAFTASNAMSPTTSVTRVYALIESEMNAMPASLDPRTGTNSSPNAVVCDFTDPMNNIVFADYSADRSMATPASLANPASFTTGASSTLDLTTFTSGSLPVVLDSFQVE
;
A
#
# COMPACT_ATOMS: atom_id res chain seq x y z
N MET A 1 29.35 -50.03 15.24
CA MET A 1 29.03 -48.63 15.60
C MET A 1 28.22 -48.03 14.46
N LYS A 2 27.21 -47.18 14.72
CA LYS A 2 26.25 -46.73 13.68
C LYS A 2 26.91 -45.78 12.68
N MET A 3 26.79 -46.07 11.39
CA MET A 3 27.10 -45.15 10.30
C MET A 3 25.78 -44.50 9.86
N VAL A 4 25.55 -43.26 10.30
CA VAL A 4 24.32 -42.50 9.96
C VAL A 4 24.55 -41.78 8.63
N LEU A 5 23.79 -42.20 7.62
CA LEU A 5 23.80 -41.58 6.30
C LEU A 5 23.02 -40.26 6.35
N LEU A 6 23.73 -39.14 6.28
CA LEU A 6 23.14 -37.80 6.28
C LEU A 6 22.60 -37.48 4.88
N VAL A 7 21.38 -37.94 4.57
CA VAL A 7 20.73 -37.73 3.26
C VAL A 7 20.33 -36.26 3.12
N GLY A 8 20.78 -35.66 2.02
CA GLY A 8 20.79 -34.21 1.79
C GLY A 8 19.45 -33.49 2.01
N LEU A 9 19.42 -32.63 3.03
CA LEU A 9 18.42 -31.57 3.20
C LEU A 9 18.88 -30.30 2.43
N ALA A 10 19.12 -30.45 1.12
CA ALA A 10 19.73 -29.42 0.29
C ALA A 10 18.98 -29.24 -1.04
N SER A 11 17.82 -28.56 -0.99
CA SER A 11 17.17 -27.96 -2.18
C SER A 11 15.98 -27.04 -1.87
N CYS A 12 15.28 -27.16 -0.73
CA CYS A 12 14.11 -26.32 -0.41
C CYS A 12 14.37 -25.15 0.56
N LEU A 13 15.63 -24.84 0.91
CA LEU A 13 15.99 -23.47 1.29
C LEU A 13 16.22 -22.64 0.03
N ALA A 14 15.14 -22.44 -0.75
CA ALA A 14 15.02 -21.18 -1.46
C ALA A 14 15.04 -20.09 -0.38
N SER A 15 16.02 -19.20 -0.43
CA SER A 15 16.22 -18.19 0.61
C SER A 15 14.95 -17.38 0.77
N LEU A 16 14.30 -17.48 1.94
CA LEU A 16 13.19 -16.63 2.37
C LEU A 16 13.71 -15.21 2.71
N LEU A 17 14.55 -14.66 1.83
CA LEU A 17 14.79 -13.25 1.72
C LEU A 17 13.55 -12.69 1.07
N ALA A 18 12.70 -12.09 1.90
CA ALA A 18 11.46 -11.49 1.45
C ALA A 18 11.76 -10.54 0.27
N GLN A 19 10.99 -10.64 -0.81
CA GLN A 19 11.02 -9.60 -1.83
C GLN A 19 10.46 -8.34 -1.16
N ASP A 20 11.33 -7.36 -0.94
CA ASP A 20 11.19 -6.45 0.21
C ASP A 20 10.22 -5.27 0.02
N TYR A 21 9.62 -5.18 -1.16
CA TYR A 21 8.68 -4.13 -1.55
C TYR A 21 7.54 -4.79 -2.33
N VAL A 22 6.30 -4.75 -1.83
CA VAL A 22 5.16 -5.38 -2.51
C VAL A 22 4.37 -4.37 -3.32
N LEU A 23 4.16 -3.16 -2.78
CA LEU A 23 3.31 -2.14 -3.39
C LEU A 23 3.68 -0.71 -2.98
N ALA A 24 3.12 0.26 -3.69
CA ALA A 24 2.98 1.66 -3.29
C ALA A 24 1.56 2.16 -3.59
N PHE A 25 1.07 3.17 -2.86
CA PHE A 25 -0.20 3.83 -3.20
C PHE A 25 -0.06 4.61 -4.53
N ALA A 26 -1.08 4.56 -5.38
CA ALA A 26 -1.14 5.28 -6.65
C ALA A 26 -2.09 6.50 -6.59
N GLY A 27 -3.06 6.48 -5.68
CA GLY A 27 -3.92 7.62 -5.34
C GLY A 27 -5.04 7.24 -4.38
N LYS A 28 -5.79 8.25 -3.93
CA LYS A 28 -7.05 8.11 -3.19
C LYS A 28 -8.12 9.04 -3.77
N ASP A 29 -9.38 8.66 -3.64
CA ASP A 29 -10.52 9.55 -3.78
C ASP A 29 -11.33 9.50 -2.49
N SER A 30 -11.52 10.65 -1.86
CA SER A 30 -12.34 10.79 -0.65
C SER A 30 -13.71 11.40 -0.94
N ASN A 31 -14.10 11.49 -2.21
CA ASN A 31 -15.49 11.72 -2.61
C ASN A 31 -16.27 10.41 -2.52
N SER A 32 -17.58 10.43 -2.80
CA SER A 32 -18.39 9.20 -2.83
C SER A 32 -18.42 8.63 -4.26
N PRO A 33 -18.06 7.35 -4.49
CA PRO A 33 -17.62 6.34 -3.52
C PRO A 33 -16.19 6.57 -3.00
N ASP A 34 -15.90 6.18 -1.74
CA ASP A 34 -14.55 6.21 -1.16
C ASP A 34 -13.64 5.22 -1.91
N GLU A 35 -12.49 5.67 -2.43
CA GLU A 35 -11.59 4.82 -3.21
C GLU A 35 -10.11 5.01 -2.86
N PHE A 36 -9.32 3.96 -3.11
CA PHE A 36 -7.87 4.09 -3.23
C PHE A 36 -7.32 3.11 -4.26
N SER A 37 -6.12 3.40 -4.76
CA SER A 37 -5.39 2.51 -5.65
C SER A 37 -3.96 2.28 -5.18
N PHE A 38 -3.42 1.11 -5.53
CA PHE A 38 -2.03 0.74 -5.30
C PHE A 38 -1.43 0.04 -6.51
N VAL A 39 -0.12 0.22 -6.72
CA VAL A 39 0.64 -0.46 -7.77
C VAL A 39 1.48 -1.59 -7.18
N ALA A 40 1.47 -2.75 -7.82
CA ALA A 40 2.37 -3.86 -7.50
C ALA A 40 3.83 -3.52 -7.89
N LEU A 41 4.73 -3.34 -6.91
CA LEU A 41 6.16 -3.07 -7.16
C LEU A 41 6.97 -4.36 -7.42
N ASN A 42 6.41 -5.51 -7.03
CA ASN A 42 6.87 -6.85 -7.37
C ASN A 42 5.64 -7.71 -7.68
N ASP A 43 5.85 -8.92 -8.20
CA ASP A 43 4.76 -9.88 -8.36
C ASP A 43 4.18 -10.22 -6.98
N ILE A 44 2.87 -10.07 -6.81
CA ILE A 44 2.12 -10.41 -5.60
C ILE A 44 1.55 -11.81 -5.79
N PRO A 45 2.03 -12.86 -5.08
CA PRO A 45 1.55 -14.22 -5.30
C PRO A 45 0.06 -14.39 -4.99
N MET A 46 -0.59 -15.32 -5.69
CA MET A 46 -1.95 -15.78 -5.35
C MET A 46 -2.03 -16.17 -3.85
N GLY A 47 -3.11 -15.77 -3.20
CA GLY A 47 -3.38 -16.03 -1.78
C GLY A 47 -2.78 -14.99 -0.82
N SER A 48 -1.91 -14.11 -1.30
CA SER A 48 -1.33 -13.03 -0.49
C SER A 48 -2.40 -12.17 0.17
N GLN A 49 -2.17 -11.83 1.44
CA GLN A 49 -3.01 -10.96 2.25
C GLN A 49 -2.29 -9.63 2.49
N ILE A 50 -2.98 -8.53 2.20
CA ILE A 50 -2.50 -7.16 2.41
C ILE A 50 -3.60 -6.45 3.18
N TYR A 51 -3.23 -5.82 4.29
CA TYR A 51 -4.15 -5.07 5.14
C TYR A 51 -3.99 -3.58 4.87
N PHE A 52 -5.10 -2.84 4.90
CA PHE A 52 -5.12 -1.38 4.79
C PHE A 52 -5.86 -0.78 5.99
N THR A 53 -5.33 0.30 6.57
CA THR A 53 -5.93 0.96 7.73
C THR A 53 -5.67 2.47 7.71
N ASN A 54 -6.61 3.23 8.27
CA ASN A 54 -6.52 4.68 8.53
C ASN A 54 -6.38 4.96 10.04
N LEU A 55 -5.58 4.13 10.71
CA LEU A 55 -5.25 4.21 12.13
C LEU A 55 -3.82 4.71 12.31
N ASP A 56 -3.60 5.51 13.35
CA ASP A 56 -2.27 6.04 13.67
C ASP A 56 -1.29 4.93 14.04
N TRP A 57 -0.10 4.99 13.44
CA TRP A 57 1.03 4.19 13.84
C TRP A 57 1.64 4.71 15.15
N ASP A 58 1.86 3.82 16.11
CA ASP A 58 2.61 4.11 17.34
C ASP A 58 4.04 3.59 17.21
N ASN A 59 4.99 4.49 16.94
CA ASN A 59 6.41 4.18 16.84
C ASN A 59 7.05 3.62 18.13
N SER A 60 6.41 3.77 19.29
CA SER A 60 6.88 3.18 20.56
C SER A 60 6.48 1.71 20.67
N MET A 61 5.24 1.39 20.28
CA MET A 61 4.70 0.04 20.36
C MET A 61 4.96 -0.82 19.12
N GLY A 62 5.17 -0.20 17.95
CA GLY A 62 5.35 -0.89 16.67
C GLY A 62 4.08 -1.51 16.12
N GLN A 63 2.95 -0.83 16.32
CA GLN A 63 1.60 -1.29 15.95
C GLN A 63 0.66 -0.09 15.69
N PHE A 64 -0.53 -0.36 15.14
CA PHE A 64 -1.56 0.66 14.95
C PHE A 64 -2.43 0.84 16.21
N THR A 65 -2.89 2.07 16.45
CA THR A 65 -3.71 2.43 17.61
C THR A 65 -5.03 3.08 17.21
N GLY A 66 -6.09 2.82 17.97
CA GLY A 66 -7.45 3.33 17.71
C GLY A 66 -8.49 2.22 17.53
N THR A 67 -9.68 2.58 17.03
CA THR A 67 -10.88 1.71 17.03
C THR A 67 -11.63 1.66 15.69
N LYS A 68 -11.01 2.10 14.60
CA LYS A 68 -11.54 1.96 13.23
C LYS A 68 -11.29 0.53 12.71
N GLY A 69 -12.00 0.16 11.64
CA GLY A 69 -11.82 -1.10 10.94
C GLY A 69 -10.52 -1.17 10.14
N THR A 70 -10.21 -2.36 9.64
CA THR A 70 -9.08 -2.62 8.76
C THR A 70 -9.60 -3.34 7.53
N LEU A 71 -9.20 -2.94 6.34
CA LEU A 71 -9.57 -3.61 5.11
C LEU A 71 -8.55 -4.71 4.80
N LEU A 72 -9.01 -5.93 4.56
CA LEU A 72 -8.19 -7.03 4.04
C LEU A 72 -8.40 -7.13 2.53
N PHE A 73 -7.33 -6.95 1.76
CA PHE A 73 -7.23 -7.38 0.37
C PHE A 73 -6.61 -8.78 0.30
N GLN A 74 -7.25 -9.69 -0.43
CA GLN A 74 -6.70 -10.99 -0.76
C GLN A 74 -6.60 -11.19 -2.28
N ALA A 75 -5.38 -11.50 -2.75
CA ALA A 75 -5.11 -11.78 -4.15
C ALA A 75 -5.67 -13.17 -4.54
N ALA A 76 -6.55 -13.22 -5.55
CA ALA A 76 -7.15 -14.48 -6.03
C ALA A 76 -6.40 -15.08 -7.24
N ALA A 77 -5.46 -14.33 -7.81
CA ALA A 77 -4.45 -14.79 -8.77
C ALA A 77 -3.11 -14.10 -8.46
N THR A 78 -2.01 -14.50 -9.11
CA THR A 78 -0.76 -13.73 -9.05
C THR A 78 -0.95 -12.40 -9.77
N ILE A 79 -0.70 -11.30 -9.06
CA ILE A 79 -0.74 -9.93 -9.61
C ILE A 79 0.68 -9.60 -10.07
N THR A 80 0.87 -9.31 -11.35
CA THR A 80 2.20 -8.99 -11.89
C THR A 80 2.68 -7.61 -11.44
N ARG A 81 4.00 -7.43 -11.31
CA ARG A 81 4.62 -6.10 -11.15
C ARG A 81 4.07 -5.15 -12.22
N GLY A 82 3.71 -3.94 -11.79
CA GLY A 82 3.19 -2.89 -12.65
C GLY A 82 1.67 -2.85 -12.77
N THR A 83 0.95 -3.90 -12.32
CA THR A 83 -0.51 -3.85 -12.23
C THR A 83 -0.93 -2.84 -11.16
N VAL A 84 -1.82 -1.93 -11.55
CA VAL A 84 -2.55 -1.06 -10.62
C VAL A 84 -3.83 -1.80 -10.19
N VAL A 85 -4.13 -1.75 -8.90
CA VAL A 85 -5.32 -2.31 -8.28
C VAL A 85 -6.04 -1.17 -7.58
N GLN A 86 -7.31 -0.96 -7.90
CA GLN A 86 -8.19 -0.03 -7.19
C GLN A 86 -9.16 -0.82 -6.32
N VAL A 87 -9.46 -0.24 -5.16
CA VAL A 87 -10.47 -0.71 -4.23
C VAL A 87 -11.46 0.44 -4.00
N SER A 88 -12.75 0.16 -4.19
CA SER A 88 -13.81 1.17 -4.22
C SER A 88 -14.97 0.74 -3.32
N GLU A 89 -15.36 1.60 -2.37
CA GLU A 89 -16.48 1.39 -1.44
C GLU A 89 -17.82 1.78 -2.09
N THR A 90 -18.42 0.82 -2.78
CA THR A 90 -19.65 1.04 -3.57
C THR A 90 -20.89 1.35 -2.73
N THR A 91 -20.93 0.87 -1.49
CA THR A 91 -21.87 1.22 -0.42
C THR A 91 -21.17 0.91 0.91
N ASN A 92 -21.59 1.51 2.03
CA ASN A 92 -21.01 1.29 3.36
C ASN A 92 -20.49 -0.15 3.60
N ASP A 93 -19.19 -0.27 3.86
CA ASP A 93 -18.44 -1.51 4.14
C ASP A 93 -18.47 -2.59 3.03
N ASN A 94 -18.90 -2.24 1.80
CA ASN A 94 -18.97 -3.14 0.65
C ASN A 94 -18.03 -2.67 -0.47
N PHE A 95 -16.92 -3.40 -0.60
CA PHE A 95 -15.81 -3.05 -1.47
C PHE A 95 -15.80 -3.85 -2.77
N THR A 96 -15.47 -3.19 -3.87
CA THR A 96 -15.14 -3.82 -5.16
C THR A 96 -13.65 -3.69 -5.45
N VAL A 97 -13.13 -4.60 -6.26
CA VAL A 97 -11.72 -4.62 -6.70
C VAL A 97 -11.69 -4.58 -8.22
N THR A 98 -10.89 -3.68 -8.77
CA THR A 98 -10.64 -3.54 -10.21
C THR A 98 -9.13 -3.57 -10.49
N GLY A 99 -8.73 -3.71 -11.76
CA GLY A 99 -7.33 -3.80 -12.18
C GLY A 99 -6.64 -5.15 -11.93
N ALA A 100 -7.05 -5.90 -10.90
CA ALA A 100 -6.59 -7.27 -10.64
C ALA A 100 -7.69 -8.21 -10.12
N THR A 101 -7.42 -9.52 -10.11
CA THR A 101 -8.32 -10.52 -9.52
C THR A 101 -8.05 -10.69 -8.02
N GLY A 102 -8.97 -10.23 -7.19
CA GLY A 102 -8.89 -10.35 -5.73
C GLY A 102 -10.22 -9.96 -5.07
N SER A 103 -10.21 -9.89 -3.74
CA SER A 103 -11.35 -9.46 -2.94
C SER A 103 -10.89 -8.52 -1.83
N ALA A 104 -11.66 -7.46 -1.57
CA ALA A 104 -11.48 -6.57 -0.43
C ALA A 104 -12.64 -6.77 0.56
N THR A 105 -12.31 -6.95 1.84
CA THR A 105 -13.30 -7.24 2.90
C THR A 105 -12.90 -6.60 4.22
N LEU A 106 -13.84 -6.00 4.94
CA LEU A 106 -13.58 -5.44 6.26
C LEU A 106 -13.24 -6.55 7.27
N VAL A 107 -12.21 -6.32 8.09
CA VAL A 107 -11.80 -7.16 9.21
C VAL A 107 -11.62 -6.33 10.48
N GLY A 108 -12.01 -6.88 11.63
CA GLY A 108 -11.96 -6.20 12.92
C GLY A 108 -13.24 -5.43 13.24
N LEU A 109 -13.14 -4.10 13.36
CA LEU A 109 -14.19 -3.21 13.87
C LEU A 109 -15.06 -2.60 12.74
N THR A 110 -16.06 -1.81 13.14
CA THR A 110 -17.34 -1.64 12.43
C THR A 110 -17.38 -0.62 11.28
N SER A 111 -16.26 -0.05 10.86
CA SER A 111 -16.19 0.78 9.65
C SER A 111 -14.74 1.04 9.20
N TRP A 112 -14.49 0.99 7.90
CA TRP A 112 -13.32 1.59 7.26
C TRP A 112 -13.81 2.71 6.33
N SER A 113 -12.96 3.68 6.00
CA SER A 113 -13.30 4.77 5.07
C SER A 113 -12.02 5.45 4.57
N ALA A 114 -12.06 5.94 3.34
CA ALA A 114 -11.01 6.77 2.72
C ALA A 114 -11.21 8.28 3.01
N LEU A 115 -12.25 8.65 3.78
CA LEU A 115 -12.61 10.03 4.07
C LEU A 115 -11.51 10.80 4.79
N GLY A 116 -11.38 12.07 4.40
CA GLY A 116 -10.50 13.02 5.06
C GLY A 116 -9.03 12.74 4.77
N ALA A 117 -8.19 13.29 5.62
CA ALA A 117 -6.77 13.41 5.34
C ALA A 117 -5.89 12.56 6.29
N ASP A 118 -6.52 11.71 7.11
CA ASP A 118 -5.93 10.65 7.94
C ASP A 118 -4.81 9.84 7.21
N PRO A 119 -3.81 9.32 7.93
CA PRO A 119 -2.75 8.48 7.36
C PRO A 119 -3.29 7.12 6.96
N HIS A 120 -3.08 6.72 5.70
CA HIS A 120 -3.45 5.38 5.21
C HIS A 120 -2.21 4.51 5.04
N TYR A 121 -2.21 3.34 5.67
CA TYR A 121 -1.10 2.38 5.63
C TYR A 121 -1.50 1.11 4.92
N ALA A 122 -0.56 0.52 4.19
CA ALA A 122 -0.65 -0.83 3.65
C ALA A 122 0.36 -1.74 4.35
N PHE A 123 -0.05 -2.90 4.87
CA PHE A 123 0.79 -3.73 5.75
C PHE A 123 0.48 -5.24 5.69
N THR A 124 1.36 -6.06 6.26
CA THR A 124 1.08 -7.46 6.64
C THR A 124 1.00 -7.60 8.15
N ALA A 125 0.23 -8.59 8.59
CA ALA A 125 0.10 -8.99 9.98
C ALA A 125 0.28 -10.51 10.13
N SER A 126 0.63 -10.94 11.34
CA SER A 126 0.79 -12.36 11.70
C SER A 126 -0.49 -13.01 12.22
N ASN A 127 -1.48 -12.22 12.64
CA ASN A 127 -2.79 -12.69 13.09
C ASN A 127 -3.93 -11.91 12.41
N ALA A 128 -4.64 -12.58 11.50
CA ALA A 128 -5.77 -12.00 10.76
C ALA A 128 -6.95 -11.56 11.64
N MET A 129 -7.08 -12.07 12.87
CA MET A 129 -8.11 -11.65 13.84
C MET A 129 -7.72 -10.38 14.62
N SER A 130 -6.47 -9.94 14.53
CA SER A 130 -5.96 -8.75 15.22
C SER A 130 -4.83 -8.13 14.40
N PRO A 131 -5.09 -7.70 13.15
CA PRO A 131 -4.03 -7.30 12.23
C PRO A 131 -3.28 -6.06 12.73
N THR A 132 -4.01 -5.11 13.30
CA THR A 132 -3.50 -3.82 13.81
C THR A 132 -2.48 -3.95 14.94
N THR A 133 -2.57 -5.01 15.75
CA THR A 133 -1.67 -5.29 16.89
C THR A 133 -0.71 -6.46 16.65
N SER A 134 -0.68 -7.01 15.44
CA SER A 134 0.18 -8.14 15.06
C SER A 134 0.96 -7.88 13.76
N VAL A 135 1.15 -6.59 13.44
CA VAL A 135 1.87 -6.09 12.26
C VAL A 135 3.24 -6.75 12.14
N THR A 136 3.56 -7.28 10.97
CA THR A 136 4.86 -7.88 10.66
C THR A 136 5.71 -6.99 9.75
N ARG A 137 5.08 -6.13 8.94
CA ARG A 137 5.73 -5.17 8.04
C ARG A 137 4.71 -4.18 7.50
N VAL A 138 5.08 -2.90 7.42
CA VAL A 138 4.38 -1.88 6.65
C VAL A 138 5.05 -1.74 5.28
N TYR A 139 4.26 -1.74 4.21
CA TYR A 139 4.71 -1.60 2.83
C TYR A 139 4.71 -0.16 2.36
N ALA A 140 3.65 0.57 2.66
CA ALA A 140 3.44 1.92 2.16
C ALA A 140 2.60 2.74 3.13
N LEU A 141 2.77 4.06 3.05
CA LEU A 141 2.02 5.07 3.78
C LEU A 141 1.70 6.22 2.81
N ILE A 142 0.47 6.70 2.83
CA ILE A 142 0.03 7.96 2.25
C ILE A 142 -0.61 8.82 3.37
N GLU A 143 -0.12 10.04 3.55
CA GLU A 143 -0.59 11.03 4.55
C GLU A 143 -0.98 12.33 3.85
N SER A 144 -1.96 13.07 4.39
CA SER A 144 -2.60 14.16 3.64
C SER A 144 -2.88 15.46 4.42
N GLU A 145 -2.70 15.52 5.74
CA GLU A 145 -2.98 16.75 6.53
C GLU A 145 -1.79 17.70 6.66
N MET A 146 -0.58 17.26 6.34
CA MET A 146 0.65 17.94 6.78
C MET A 146 1.64 18.13 5.65
N ASN A 147 2.21 19.33 5.53
CA ASN A 147 3.28 19.66 4.55
C ASN A 147 4.64 18.96 4.86
N ALA A 148 4.62 17.92 5.68
CA ALA A 148 5.73 17.05 6.06
C ALA A 148 5.19 15.91 6.94
N MET A 149 5.50 14.66 6.59
CA MET A 149 5.25 13.47 7.42
C MET A 149 5.73 13.62 8.88
N PRO A 150 4.87 13.43 9.91
CA PRO A 150 5.30 13.38 11.30
C PRO A 150 6.16 12.15 11.62
N ALA A 151 7.29 12.38 12.29
CA ALA A 151 8.15 11.30 12.78
C ALA A 151 7.48 10.36 13.81
N SER A 152 6.31 10.73 14.38
CA SER A 152 5.50 9.84 15.21
C SER A 152 4.72 8.79 14.40
N LEU A 153 4.31 9.14 13.18
CA LEU A 153 3.52 8.31 12.27
C LEU A 153 4.39 7.52 11.29
N ASP A 154 5.63 7.96 11.04
CA ASP A 154 6.54 7.33 10.09
C ASP A 154 6.97 5.89 10.52
N PRO A 155 6.51 4.83 9.83
CA PRO A 155 6.79 3.45 10.19
C PRO A 155 8.21 3.01 9.82
N ARG A 156 9.01 3.86 9.16
CA ARG A 156 10.42 3.58 8.84
C ARG A 156 11.33 3.60 10.07
N THR A 157 10.85 4.10 11.20
CA THR A 157 11.61 4.22 12.46
C THR A 157 10.91 3.48 13.61
N GLY A 158 11.40 3.63 14.85
CA GLY A 158 10.75 3.08 16.04
C GLY A 158 10.85 1.56 16.25
N THR A 159 9.98 1.05 17.12
CA THR A 159 9.79 -0.39 17.38
C THR A 159 9.12 -1.04 16.17
N ASN A 160 9.50 -2.27 15.81
CA ASN A 160 8.92 -3.00 14.67
C ASN A 160 9.00 -2.22 13.32
N SER A 161 10.02 -1.36 13.20
CA SER A 161 10.22 -0.47 12.05
C SER A 161 10.25 -1.23 10.73
N SER A 162 9.61 -0.66 9.71
CA SER A 162 9.68 -1.07 8.32
C SER A 162 10.50 -0.05 7.52
N PRO A 163 11.85 -0.06 7.61
CA PRO A 163 12.72 0.98 7.04
C PRO A 163 12.62 1.11 5.51
N ASN A 164 12.04 0.11 4.86
CA ASN A 164 11.81 0.01 3.42
C ASN A 164 10.39 0.45 3.00
N ALA A 165 9.55 0.95 3.92
CA ALA A 165 8.20 1.40 3.60
C ALA A 165 8.21 2.57 2.60
N VAL A 166 7.37 2.49 1.57
CA VAL A 166 7.18 3.55 0.58
C VAL A 166 6.25 4.61 1.18
N VAL A 167 6.85 5.66 1.71
CA VAL A 167 6.14 6.81 2.26
C VAL A 167 5.90 7.83 1.14
N CYS A 168 4.68 8.37 1.10
CA CYS A 168 4.26 9.44 0.20
C CYS A 168 3.44 10.48 0.98
N ASP A 169 3.56 11.75 0.59
CA ASP A 169 3.13 12.92 1.37
C ASP A 169 2.31 13.87 0.49
N PHE A 170 1.19 14.39 1.02
CA PHE A 170 0.19 15.12 0.24
C PHE A 170 -0.26 16.42 0.89
N THR A 171 -0.45 17.42 0.04
CA THR A 171 -1.34 18.54 0.35
C THR A 171 -2.73 18.22 -0.19
N ASP A 172 -3.60 17.64 0.64
CA ASP A 172 -5.02 17.42 0.31
C ASP A 172 -5.88 18.61 0.79
N PRO A 173 -6.44 19.43 -0.11
CA PRO A 173 -7.41 20.45 0.24
C PRO A 173 -8.82 19.84 0.43
N MET A 174 -8.96 18.88 1.37
CA MET A 174 -10.18 18.20 1.85
C MET A 174 -11.36 18.04 0.86
N ASN A 175 -11.73 16.78 0.59
CA ASN A 175 -12.79 16.36 -0.36
C ASN A 175 -12.37 16.55 -1.83
N ASN A 176 -11.27 15.92 -2.22
CA ASN A 176 -10.79 15.93 -3.60
C ASN A 176 -10.15 14.59 -3.98
N ILE A 177 -9.99 14.36 -5.28
CA ILE A 177 -9.17 13.26 -5.79
C ILE A 177 -7.71 13.65 -5.66
N VAL A 178 -6.91 12.75 -5.08
CA VAL A 178 -5.49 12.98 -4.81
C VAL A 178 -4.66 11.85 -5.43
N PHE A 179 -3.95 12.17 -6.52
CA PHE A 179 -2.98 11.29 -7.16
C PHE A 179 -1.67 11.25 -6.39
N ALA A 180 -0.95 10.13 -6.44
CA ALA A 180 0.31 9.99 -5.72
C ALA A 180 1.46 10.83 -6.32
N ASP A 181 1.58 12.06 -5.84
CA ASP A 181 2.73 12.97 -6.00
C ASP A 181 3.82 12.74 -4.96
N TYR A 182 4.89 12.11 -5.39
CA TYR A 182 6.09 11.90 -4.58
C TYR A 182 6.97 13.17 -4.50
N SER A 183 6.49 14.40 -4.71
CA SER A 183 7.36 15.60 -4.82
C SER A 183 7.88 16.19 -3.51
N ALA A 184 7.10 16.13 -2.43
CA ALA A 184 7.38 16.85 -1.18
C ALA A 184 8.44 16.16 -0.28
N ASP A 185 8.26 14.88 0.08
CA ASP A 185 9.29 14.07 0.75
C ASP A 185 9.88 13.00 -0.20
N ARG A 186 10.95 13.39 -0.91
CA ARG A 186 11.73 12.49 -1.79
C ARG A 186 12.88 11.78 -1.09
N SER A 187 13.04 11.90 0.22
CA SER A 187 14.28 11.52 0.89
C SER A 187 14.60 10.01 0.84
N MET A 188 13.60 9.14 0.64
CA MET A 188 13.80 7.68 0.64
C MET A 188 13.00 6.83 -0.38
N ALA A 189 12.13 7.40 -1.23
CA ALA A 189 11.35 6.60 -2.19
C ALA A 189 12.25 5.99 -3.30
N THR A 190 12.29 4.66 -3.45
CA THR A 190 12.90 3.92 -4.59
C THR A 190 12.18 2.58 -4.85
N PRO A 191 12.27 1.96 -6.05
CA PRO A 191 13.47 1.14 -6.36
C PRO A 191 14.56 1.80 -7.23
N ALA A 192 14.24 2.87 -7.95
CA ALA A 192 15.22 3.85 -8.44
C ALA A 192 14.55 5.24 -8.53
N SER A 193 13.92 5.65 -7.42
CA SER A 193 12.99 6.79 -7.27
C SER A 193 11.72 6.77 -8.14
N LEU A 194 11.20 5.58 -8.43
CA LEU A 194 9.90 5.34 -9.08
C LEU A 194 9.67 5.82 -10.54
N ALA A 195 10.59 6.06 -11.48
CA ALA A 195 12.04 5.89 -11.50
C ALA A 195 12.75 6.95 -12.38
N ASN A 196 12.05 8.02 -12.73
CA ASN A 196 12.61 9.24 -13.32
C ASN A 196 11.65 10.42 -13.00
N PRO A 197 12.07 11.50 -12.34
CA PRO A 197 11.20 12.63 -12.01
C PRO A 197 10.66 13.42 -13.21
N ALA A 198 11.30 13.36 -14.38
CA ALA A 198 10.82 14.01 -15.61
C ALA A 198 9.61 13.28 -16.26
N SER A 199 9.16 12.23 -15.60
CA SER A 199 8.21 11.24 -16.08
C SER A 199 6.91 11.29 -15.24
N PHE A 200 6.63 12.44 -14.63
CA PHE A 200 5.40 12.69 -13.88
C PHE A 200 4.92 14.11 -14.13
N THR A 201 3.79 14.23 -14.84
CA THR A 201 2.94 15.42 -14.80
C THR A 201 2.04 15.36 -13.57
N THR A 202 1.90 16.49 -12.87
CA THR A 202 0.92 16.67 -11.79
C THR A 202 -0.27 17.47 -12.30
N GLY A 203 -1.48 16.96 -12.12
CA GLY A 203 -2.70 17.70 -12.44
C GLY A 203 -3.96 17.02 -11.91
N ALA A 204 -5.09 17.66 -12.15
CA ALA A 204 -6.39 17.24 -11.63
C ALA A 204 -7.11 16.35 -12.64
N SER A 205 -7.29 15.07 -12.30
CA SER A 205 -8.19 14.13 -12.98
C SER A 205 -9.39 13.80 -12.10
N SER A 206 -10.53 13.51 -12.72
CA SER A 206 -11.80 13.20 -12.07
C SER A 206 -12.01 11.70 -11.78
N THR A 207 -11.00 10.85 -12.01
CA THR A 207 -11.03 9.40 -11.73
C THR A 207 -9.63 8.85 -11.49
N LEU A 208 -9.47 7.90 -10.55
CA LEU A 208 -8.21 7.16 -10.36
C LEU A 208 -7.79 6.40 -11.64
N ASP A 209 -6.51 6.48 -12.01
CA ASP A 209 -5.97 5.77 -13.18
C ASP A 209 -5.68 4.29 -12.85
N LEU A 210 -6.15 3.39 -13.71
CA LEU A 210 -5.98 1.93 -13.61
C LEU A 210 -4.98 1.38 -14.63
N THR A 211 -4.28 2.25 -15.36
CA THR A 211 -3.35 1.86 -16.42
C THR A 211 -2.21 1.01 -15.88
N THR A 212 -2.19 -0.27 -16.27
CA THR A 212 -1.13 -1.21 -15.89
C THR A 212 0.18 -0.86 -16.59
N PHE A 213 1.26 -0.76 -15.82
CA PHE A 213 2.60 -0.42 -16.31
C PHE A 213 3.30 -1.63 -16.93
N THR A 214 3.96 -1.42 -18.07
CA THR A 214 4.78 -2.45 -18.74
C THR A 214 6.28 -2.14 -18.58
N SER A 215 7.13 -3.16 -18.76
CA SER A 215 8.51 -3.17 -18.26
C SER A 215 9.44 -2.11 -18.86
N GLY A 216 10.18 -1.43 -17.97
CA GLY A 216 11.33 -0.59 -18.34
C GLY A 216 11.41 0.73 -17.58
N SER A 217 10.26 1.33 -17.29
CA SER A 217 10.14 2.59 -16.55
C SER A 217 8.80 2.63 -15.81
N LEU A 218 8.88 2.76 -14.49
CA LEU A 218 7.80 3.33 -13.67
C LEU A 218 7.55 4.80 -14.15
N PRO A 219 6.33 5.36 -13.95
CA PRO A 219 5.56 6.09 -14.97
C PRO A 219 6.26 7.20 -15.76
N VAL A 220 5.69 7.54 -16.93
CA VAL A 220 5.92 8.79 -17.70
C VAL A 220 4.77 9.81 -17.56
N VAL A 221 3.66 9.38 -16.95
CA VAL A 221 2.47 10.19 -16.72
C VAL A 221 1.80 9.73 -15.42
N LEU A 222 1.52 10.67 -14.52
CA LEU A 222 0.44 10.57 -13.52
C LEU A 222 -0.58 11.72 -13.68
N ASP A 223 -0.61 12.36 -14.85
CA ASP A 223 -1.73 13.19 -15.31
C ASP A 223 -1.74 13.40 -16.83
N SER A 224 -2.81 12.95 -17.49
CA SER A 224 -3.57 13.82 -18.42
C SER A 224 -4.79 13.09 -18.98
N PHE A 225 -5.99 13.42 -18.50
CA PHE A 225 -7.20 13.37 -19.32
C PHE A 225 -8.02 14.63 -19.10
N GLN A 226 -7.90 15.58 -20.05
CA GLN A 226 -8.83 16.70 -20.14
C GLN A 226 -10.19 16.13 -20.57
N VAL A 227 -11.25 16.45 -19.82
CA VAL A 227 -12.63 16.30 -20.29
C VAL A 227 -13.02 17.62 -20.96
N GLU A 228 -12.90 17.64 -22.29
CA GLU A 228 -13.29 18.68 -23.28
C GLU A 228 -13.11 20.17 -22.90
#